data_AF-A0A5D4TVP5-F1
#
_entry.id   AF-A0A5D4TVP5-F1
#
_cell.length_a   1.000
_cell.length_b   1.000
_cell.length_c   1.000
_cell.angle_alpha   90.00
_cell.angle_beta   90.00
_cell.angle_gamma   90.00
#
_symmetry.space_group_name_H-M   'P 1'
#
loop_
_entity.id
_entity.type
_entity.pdbx_description
1 polymer ?
#
loop_
_entity_poly.entity_id
_entity_poly.type
_entity_poly.pdbx_seq_one_letter_code
_entity_poly.pdbx_strand_id
1 'polypeptide(L)'
;MKVMLELVRILFLFLFFGGMLGGLINLIYKVLGVVINEDGSGGWFPAFAILLILYVLYKNWLQFSSFVKGTKNKLSAKVSLTLISSALMLIIIAPFI
;
A
#
# COMPACT_ATOMS: atom_id res chain seq x y z
N MET A 1 -25.58 -8.91 2.22
CA MET A 1 -25.53 -7.44 2.02
C MET A 1 -24.36 -6.77 2.74
N LYS A 2 -24.20 -6.92 4.07
CA LYS A 2 -23.11 -6.27 4.83
C LYS A 2 -21.69 -6.55 4.29
N VAL A 3 -21.42 -7.78 3.85
CA VAL A 3 -20.12 -8.17 3.27
C VAL A 3 -19.83 -7.48 1.94
N MET A 4 -20.84 -7.30 1.07
CA MET A 4 -20.67 -6.58 -0.20
C MET A 4 -20.34 -5.10 0.03
N LEU A 5 -21.01 -4.45 0.99
CA LEU A 5 -20.70 -3.06 1.39
C LEU A 5 -19.27 -2.93 1.92
N GLU A 6 -18.80 -3.93 2.68
CA GLU A 6 -17.43 -3.99 3.18
C GLU A 6 -16.39 -4.08 2.04
N LEU A 7 -16.63 -4.94 1.05
CA LEU A 7 -15.78 -5.09 -0.14
C LEU A 7 -15.71 -3.80 -0.96
N VAL A 8 -16.85 -3.14 -1.19
CA VAL A 8 -16.90 -1.86 -1.88
C VAL A 8 -16.11 -0.79 -1.12
N ARG A 9 -16.21 -0.77 0.22
CA ARG A 9 -15.40 0.16 1.04
C ARG A 9 -13.91 -0.12 0.92
N ILE A 10 -13.50 -1.38 0.97
CA ILE A 10 -12.09 -1.77 0.83
C ILE A 10 -11.57 -1.33 -0.55
N LEU A 11 -12.32 -1.63 -1.62
CA LEU A 11 -11.97 -1.21 -2.98
C LEU A 11 -11.82 0.31 -3.09
N PHE A 12 -12.78 1.06 -2.56
CA PHE A 12 -12.72 2.52 -2.58
C PHE A 12 -11.51 3.06 -1.83
N LEU A 13 -11.22 2.53 -0.62
CA LEU A 13 -10.05 2.92 0.17
C LEU A 13 -8.74 2.58 -0.54
N PHE A 14 -8.65 1.39 -1.15
CA PHE A 14 -7.47 0.96 -1.86
C PHE A 14 -7.23 1.78 -3.12
N LEU A 15 -8.28 2.14 -3.87
CA LEU A 15 -8.18 3.03 -5.02
C LEU A 15 -7.77 4.44 -4.61
N PHE A 16 -8.42 5.00 -3.59
CA PHE A 16 -8.14 6.36 -3.12
C PHE A 16 -6.72 6.49 -2.55
N PHE A 17 -6.38 5.68 -1.56
CA PHE A 17 -5.04 5.73 -0.95
C PHE A 17 -3.97 5.18 -1.87
N GLY A 18 -4.26 4.16 -2.69
CA GLY A 18 -3.32 3.62 -3.67
C GLY A 18 -2.96 4.62 -4.75
N GLY A 19 -3.95 5.33 -5.29
CA GLY A 19 -3.72 6.42 -6.24
C GLY A 19 -2.92 7.57 -5.62
N MET A 20 -3.24 7.97 -4.39
CA MET A 20 -2.54 9.03 -3.68
C MET A 20 -1.07 8.66 -3.38
N LEU A 21 -0.82 7.45 -2.88
CA LEU A 21 0.54 6.94 -2.63
C LEU A 21 1.33 6.76 -3.93
N GLY A 22 0.69 6.24 -4.99
CA GLY A 22 1.32 6.11 -6.31
C GLY A 22 1.72 7.45 -6.90
N GLY A 23 0.87 8.47 -6.79
CA GLY A 23 1.18 9.84 -7.21
C GLY A 23 2.34 10.44 -6.42
N LEU A 24 2.37 10.26 -5.10
CA LEU A 24 3.46 10.72 -4.23
C LEU A 24 4.80 10.05 -4.59
N ILE A 25 4.80 8.73 -4.75
CA ILE A 25 6.01 7.98 -5.09
C ILE A 25 6.53 8.40 -6.48
N ASN A 26 5.66 8.57 -7.47
CA ASN A 26 6.04 9.06 -8.79
C ASN A 26 6.64 10.48 -8.72
N LEU A 27 6.07 11.36 -7.90
CA LEU A 27 6.61 12.70 -7.67
C LEU A 27 8.01 12.64 -7.04
N ILE A 28 8.22 11.77 -6.05
CA ILE A 28 9.53 11.57 -5.43
C ILE A 28 10.56 11.13 -6.48
N TYR A 29 10.25 10.12 -7.30
CA TYR A 29 11.18 9.67 -8.34
C TYR A 29 11.48 10.76 -9.38
N LYS A 30 10.47 11.52 -9.80
CA LYS A 30 10.67 12.67 -10.71
C LYS A 30 11.60 13.73 -10.12
N VAL A 31 11.42 14.08 -8.85
CA VAL A 31 12.29 15.05 -8.15
C VAL A 31 13.72 14.53 -8.04
N LEU A 32 13.89 13.22 -7.87
CA LEU A 32 15.20 12.57 -7.84
C LEU A 32 15.82 12.35 -9.24
N GLY A 33 15.12 12.71 -10.32
CA GLY A 33 15.58 12.50 -11.70
C GLY A 33 15.63 11.02 -12.12
N VAL A 34 14.89 10.16 -11.41
CA VAL A 34 14.88 8.72 -11.60
C VAL A 34 13.72 8.32 -12.51
N VAL A 35 14.02 7.57 -13.57
CA VAL A 35 13.01 7.05 -14.51
C VAL A 35 12.86 5.54 -14.30
N ILE A 36 11.67 5.11 -13.87
CA ILE A 36 11.36 3.71 -13.53
C ILE A 36 10.50 3.03 -14.61
N ASN A 37 9.94 3.84 -15.52
CA ASN A 37 8.89 3.42 -16.45
C ASN A 37 9.38 3.27 -17.90
N GLU A 38 10.67 3.41 -18.18
CA GLU A 38 11.18 3.31 -19.56
C GLU A 38 11.17 1.85 -20.06
N ASP A 39 11.46 0.88 -19.19
CA ASP A 39 11.62 -0.53 -19.59
C ASP A 39 10.50 -1.46 -19.06
N GLY A 40 9.54 -0.93 -18.31
CA GLY A 40 8.36 -1.65 -17.79
C GLY A 40 8.61 -2.63 -16.63
N SER A 41 9.86 -2.91 -16.26
CA SER A 41 10.24 -3.85 -15.20
C SER A 41 10.20 -3.24 -13.79
N GLY A 42 10.80 -2.06 -13.59
CA GLY A 42 10.93 -1.42 -12.27
C GLY A 42 9.60 -0.94 -11.66
N GLY A 43 8.58 -0.69 -12.49
CA GLY A 43 7.28 -0.12 -12.07
C GLY A 43 6.45 -1.02 -11.15
N TRP A 44 6.72 -2.33 -11.13
CA TRP A 44 6.00 -3.28 -10.27
C TRP A 44 6.42 -3.18 -8.80
N PHE A 45 7.67 -2.83 -8.51
CA PHE A 45 8.20 -2.75 -7.15
C PHE A 45 7.50 -1.68 -6.31
N PRO A 46 7.33 -0.43 -6.81
CA PRO A 46 6.52 0.58 -6.15
C PRO A 46 5.07 0.15 -5.95
N ALA A 47 4.47 -0.56 -6.92
CA ALA A 47 3.10 -1.04 -6.80
C ALA A 47 2.96 -2.07 -5.66
N PHE A 48 3.89 -3.04 -5.56
CA PHE A 48 3.92 -3.99 -4.44
C PHE A 48 4.14 -3.30 -3.10
N ALA A 49 5.02 -2.30 -3.04
CA ALA A 49 5.23 -1.51 -1.83
C ALA A 49 3.95 -0.80 -1.36
N ILE A 50 3.19 -0.20 -2.29
CA ILE A 50 1.91 0.44 -1.99
C ILE A 50 0.91 -0.57 -1.43
N LEU A 51 0.82 -1.78 -2.02
CA LEU A 51 -0.07 -2.83 -1.51
C LEU A 51 0.28 -3.25 -0.07
N LEU A 52 1.57 -3.36 0.27
CA LEU A 52 2.00 -3.67 1.64
C LEU A 52 1.61 -2.57 2.62
N ILE A 53 1.84 -1.30 2.25
CA ILE A 53 1.46 -0.13 3.07
C ILE A 53 -0.05 -0.11 3.29
N LEU A 54 -0.84 -0.29 2.22
CA LEU A 54 -2.29 -0.33 2.29
C LEU A 54 -2.80 -1.48 3.17
N TYR A 55 -2.17 -2.66 3.07
CA TYR A 55 -2.51 -3.80 3.91
C TYR A 55 -2.29 -3.51 5.40
N VAL A 56 -1.13 -2.94 5.76
CA VAL A 56 -0.82 -2.57 7.15
C VAL A 56 -1.79 -1.50 7.65
N LEU A 57 -2.04 -0.46 6.85
CA LEU A 57 -2.99 0.62 7.18
C LEU A 57 -4.41 0.06 7.39
N TYR A 58 -4.82 -0.85 6.51
CA TYR A 58 -6.12 -1.49 6.59
C TYR A 58 -6.25 -2.31 7.88
N LYS A 59 -5.31 -3.20 8.15
CA LYS A 59 -5.33 -4.09 9.33
C LYS A 59 -5.23 -3.36 10.67
N ASN A 60 -4.55 -2.21 10.73
CA ASN A 60 -4.30 -1.52 11.99
C ASN A 60 -5.27 -0.38 12.29
N TRP A 61 -5.83 0.28 11.27
CA TRP A 61 -6.71 1.43 11.45
C TRP A 61 -8.07 1.25 10.77
N LEU A 62 -8.09 1.02 9.45
CA LEU A 62 -9.33 1.07 8.67
C LEU A 62 -10.25 -0.14 8.93
N GLN A 63 -9.72 -1.28 9.39
CA GLN A 63 -10.49 -2.46 9.77
C GLN A 63 -11.38 -2.20 11.00
N PHE A 64 -11.03 -1.24 11.88
CA PHE A 64 -11.82 -0.97 13.08
C PHE A 64 -13.15 -0.29 12.80
N SER A 65 -13.23 0.47 11.71
CA SER A 65 -14.45 1.08 11.18
C SER A 65 -15.42 0.05 10.56
N SER A 66 -15.03 -1.22 10.45
CA SER A 66 -15.84 -2.25 9.76
C SER A 66 -17.22 -2.51 10.38
N PHE A 67 -18.23 -2.65 9.52
CA PHE A 67 -19.62 -2.92 9.87
C PHE A 67 -19.89 -4.41 10.15
N VAL A 68 -18.97 -5.28 9.74
CA VAL A 68 -18.99 -6.71 10.05
C VAL A 68 -18.43 -6.96 11.46
N LYS A 69 -19.22 -7.66 12.29
CA LYS A 69 -18.77 -8.15 13.61
C LYS A 69 -17.88 -9.38 13.40
N GLY A 70 -16.63 -9.29 13.82
CA GLY A 70 -15.63 -10.35 13.72
C GLY A 70 -14.37 -10.00 14.54
N THR A 71 -13.41 -10.92 14.61
CA THR A 71 -12.14 -10.74 15.33
C THR A 71 -11.26 -9.70 14.63
N LYS A 72 -11.38 -8.44 15.08
CA LYS A 72 -10.58 -7.30 14.60
C LYS A 72 -9.21 -7.30 15.31
N ASN A 73 -8.35 -8.23 14.94
CA ASN A 73 -7.00 -8.31 15.50
C ASN A 73 -6.05 -7.39 14.73
N LYS A 74 -5.45 -6.41 15.43
CA LYS A 74 -4.35 -5.61 14.90
C LYS A 74 -3.17 -6.51 14.56
N LEU A 75 -2.39 -6.12 13.57
CA LEU A 75 -1.07 -6.72 13.39
C LEU A 75 -0.22 -6.40 14.62
N SER A 76 0.61 -7.35 15.04
CA SER A 76 1.65 -7.04 16.01
C SER A 76 2.52 -5.90 15.50
N ALA A 77 2.99 -5.04 16.40
CA ALA A 77 3.86 -3.92 16.05
C ALA A 77 5.10 -4.39 15.26
N LYS A 78 5.66 -5.56 15.61
CA LYS A 78 6.79 -6.17 14.92
C LYS A 78 6.46 -6.48 13.45
N VAL A 79 5.32 -7.11 13.18
CA VAL A 79 4.91 -7.49 11.81
C VAL A 79 4.58 -6.25 10.98
N SER A 80 3.93 -5.26 11.59
CA SER A 80 3.64 -3.99 10.93
C SER A 80 4.93 -3.28 10.54
N LEU A 81 5.91 -3.24 11.45
CA LEU A 81 7.21 -2.64 11.19
C LEU A 81 7.96 -3.36 10.08
N THR A 82 8.00 -4.70 10.11
CA THR A 82 8.69 -5.48 9.06
C THR A 82 8.08 -5.27 7.68
N LEU A 83 6.74 -5.21 7.59
CA LEU A 83 6.02 -4.96 6.33
C LEU A 83 6.25 -3.54 5.79
N ILE A 84 6.29 -2.54 6.68
CA ILE A 84 6.60 -1.17 6.29
C ILE A 84 8.06 -1.06 5.85
N SER A 85 9.00 -1.66 6.58
CA SER A 85 10.41 -1.66 6.21
C SER A 85 10.66 -2.35 4.87
N SER A 86 10.00 -3.48 4.60
CA SER A 86 10.12 -4.15 3.30
C SER A 86 9.51 -3.32 2.17
N ALA A 87 8.37 -2.65 2.40
CA ALA A 87 7.79 -1.73 1.42
C ALA A 87 8.75 -0.57 1.08
N LEU A 88 9.41 0.01 2.09
CA LEU A 88 10.42 1.06 1.88
C LEU A 88 11.62 0.54 1.11
N MET A 89 12.11 -0.67 1.42
CA MET A 89 13.19 -1.30 0.65
C MET A 89 12.82 -1.50 -0.82
N LEU A 90 11.59 -1.96 -1.11
CA LEU A 90 11.13 -2.13 -2.50
C LEU A 90 11.11 -0.81 -3.27
N ILE A 91 10.69 0.30 -2.65
CA ILE A 91 10.72 1.64 -3.27
C ILE A 91 12.17 2.08 -3.53
N ILE A 92 13.09 1.81 -2.62
CA ILE A 92 14.49 2.20 -2.78
C ILE A 92 15.18 1.36 -3.86
N ILE A 93 14.88 0.07 -3.96
CA ILE A 93 15.51 -0.86 -4.90
C ILE A 93 14.94 -0.74 -6.32
N ALA A 94 13.67 -0.33 -6.45
CA ALA A 94 12.98 -0.20 -7.73
C ALA A 94 13.77 0.46 -8.88
N PRO A 95 14.53 1.56 -8.68
CA PRO A 95 15.30 2.17 -9.75
C PRO A 95 16.67 1.54 -10.05
N PHE A 96 17.09 0.55 -9.26
CA PHE A 96 18.36 -0.16 -9.46
C PHE A 96 18.18 -1.49 -10.22
N ILE A 97 16.95 -1.83 -10.59
CA ILE A 97 16.55 -3.05 -11.32
C ILE A 97 15.87 -2.64 -12.62
#